data_AF-W4VFZ9-F1
#
_entry.id   AF-W4VFZ9-F1
#
_cell.length_a   1.000
_cell.length_b   1.000
_cell.length_c   1.000
_cell.angle_alpha   90.00
_cell.angle_beta   90.00
_cell.angle_gamma   90.00
#
_symmetry.space_group_name_H-M   'P 1'
#
loop_
_entity.id
_entity.type
_entity.pdbx_description
1 polymer ?
#
loop_
_entity_poly.entity_id
_entity_poly.type
_entity_poly.pdbx_seq_one_letter_code
_entity_poly.pdbx_strand_id
1 'polypeptide(L)'
;MSLFPRRYSYQETLRALDDLVRQGKVLYIGVSEWTAEQMTEAVRLADQELLDRIVVNQPNDCMLHRNIEKGIIPVSEKHGIGQAVAMVPPIIRFKITTKHIEVMS
;
A
#
# COMPACT_ATOMS: atom_id res chain seq x y z
N MET A 1 -5.67 -1.42 -6.63
CA MET A 1 -5.13 -1.17 -7.98
C MET A 1 -3.85 -0.38 -7.77
N SER A 2 -2.68 -1.01 -7.98
CA SER A 2 -1.38 -0.38 -7.71
C SER A 2 -1.24 0.90 -8.53
N LEU A 3 -0.83 2.00 -7.87
CA LEU A 3 -0.54 3.30 -8.51
C LEU A 3 0.65 3.24 -9.49
N PHE A 4 1.38 2.12 -9.52
CA PHE A 4 2.48 1.91 -10.43
C PHE A 4 2.01 1.06 -11.62
N PRO A 5 1.71 1.66 -12.78
CA PRO A 5 1.40 0.89 -13.98
C PRO A 5 2.59 -0.01 -14.33
N ARG A 6 2.34 -1.19 -14.93
CA ARG A 6 3.37 -2.13 -15.46
C ARG A 6 4.36 -1.51 -16.47
N ARG A 7 4.30 -0.20 -16.72
CA ARG A 7 5.22 0.55 -17.59
C ARG A 7 6.56 0.85 -16.94
N TYR A 8 6.67 0.81 -15.61
CA TYR A 8 7.94 1.04 -14.89
C TYR A 8 8.23 -0.13 -13.95
N SER A 9 9.49 -0.55 -13.89
CA SER A 9 9.91 -1.62 -13.00
C SER A 9 9.90 -1.15 -11.53
N TYR A 10 9.70 -2.07 -10.59
CA TYR A 10 9.85 -1.75 -9.16
C TYR A 10 11.25 -1.22 -8.85
N GLN A 11 12.26 -1.74 -9.55
CA GLN A 11 13.65 -1.30 -9.44
C GLN A 11 13.82 0.18 -9.77
N GLU A 12 13.32 0.65 -10.92
CA GLU A 12 13.38 2.06 -11.30
C GLU A 12 12.63 2.94 -10.30
N THR A 13 11.48 2.47 -9.81
CA THR A 13 10.69 3.19 -8.82
C THR A 13 11.44 3.34 -7.50
N LEU A 14 12.04 2.26 -7.00
CA LEU A 14 12.81 2.27 -5.76
C LEU A 14 14.05 3.17 -5.87
N ARG A 15 14.76 3.13 -7.00
CA ARG A 15 15.90 4.04 -7.24
C ARG A 15 15.49 5.51 -7.27
N ALA A 16 14.40 5.84 -7.95
CA ALA A 16 13.92 7.21 -7.99
C ALA A 16 13.52 7.72 -6.60
N LEU A 17 12.97 6.85 -5.74
CA LEU A 17 12.62 7.19 -4.36
C LEU A 17 13.87 7.31 -3.47
N ASP A 18 14.85 6.42 -3.62
CA ASP A 18 16.15 6.48 -2.95
C ASP A 18 16.88 7.80 -3.27
N ASP A 19 16.86 8.25 -4.53
CA ASP A 19 17.42 9.55 -4.93
C ASP A 19 16.76 10.71 -4.17
N LEU A 20 15.44 10.65 -3.92
CA LEU A 20 14.74 11.68 -3.16
C LEU A 20 15.10 11.66 -1.66
N VAL A 21 15.32 10.47 -1.09
CA VAL A 21 15.80 10.32 0.30
C VAL A 21 17.20 10.88 0.43
N ARG A 22 18.12 10.51 -0.47
CA ARG A 22 19.50 11.00 -0.48
C ARG A 22 19.60 12.51 -0.69
N GLN A 23 18.69 13.08 -1.47
CA GLN A 23 18.57 14.53 -1.64
C GLN A 23 17.94 15.23 -0.42
N GLY A 24 17.51 14.50 0.61
CA GLY A 24 16.85 15.05 1.79
C GLY A 24 15.45 15.61 1.53
N LYS A 25 14.84 15.29 0.38
CA LYS A 25 13.50 15.77 0.00
C LYS A 25 12.41 15.00 0.73
N VAL A 26 12.67 13.76 1.10
CA VAL A 26 11.80 12.89 1.88
C VAL A 26 12.63 12.14 2.92
N LEU A 27 12.00 11.76 4.03
CA LEU A 27 12.68 11.05 5.12
C LEU A 27 12.50 9.52 5.03
N TYR A 28 11.34 9.08 4.53
CA TYR A 28 10.93 7.69 4.54
C TYR A 28 10.06 7.37 3.32
N ILE A 29 10.13 6.12 2.87
CA ILE A 29 9.36 5.63 1.74
C ILE A 29 8.18 4.79 2.25
N GLY A 30 6.98 5.12 1.77
CA GLY A 30 5.76 4.36 2.04
C GLY A 30 5.05 3.93 0.75
N VAL A 31 4.32 2.82 0.82
CA VAL A 31 3.51 2.30 -0.28
C VAL A 31 2.05 2.16 0.15
N SER A 32 1.15 2.11 -0.82
CA SER A 32 -0.28 1.89 -0.57
C SER A 32 -0.81 0.94 -1.64
N GLU A 33 -1.74 0.06 -1.26
CA GLU A 33 -2.37 -0.92 -2.17
C GLU A 33 -1.43 -1.96 -2.78
N TRP A 34 -0.29 -2.23 -2.14
CA TRP A 34 0.63 -3.28 -2.57
C TRP A 34 0.23 -4.64 -1.99
N THR A 35 0.42 -5.71 -2.77
CA THR A 35 0.26 -7.09 -2.31
C THR A 35 1.47 -7.53 -1.50
N ALA A 36 1.31 -8.60 -0.72
CA ALA A 36 2.39 -9.20 0.07
C ALA A 36 3.58 -9.61 -0.81
N GLU A 37 3.32 -10.11 -2.02
CA GLU A 37 4.33 -10.47 -3.01
C GLU A 37 5.09 -9.23 -3.51
N GLN A 38 4.38 -8.15 -3.84
CA GLN A 38 5.01 -6.90 -4.28
C GLN A 38 5.90 -6.29 -3.19
N MET A 39 5.43 -6.30 -1.93
CA MET A 39 6.22 -5.82 -0.80
C MET A 39 7.47 -6.69 -0.58
N THR A 40 7.32 -8.00 -0.66
CA THR A 40 8.45 -8.94 -0.54
C THR A 40 9.50 -8.70 -1.63
N GLU A 41 9.05 -8.51 -2.87
CA GLU A 41 9.93 -8.25 -4.01
C GLU A 41 10.63 -6.90 -3.89
N ALA A 42 9.95 -5.85 -3.44
CA ALA A 42 10.60 -4.56 -3.20
C ALA A 42 11.66 -4.61 -2.10
N VAL A 43 11.40 -5.32 -1.00
CA VAL A 43 12.42 -5.49 0.05
C VAL A 43 13.61 -6.26 -0.50
N ARG A 44 13.36 -7.34 -1.27
CA ARG A 44 14.42 -8.13 -1.91
C ARG A 44 15.29 -7.27 -2.84
N LEU A 45 14.67 -6.42 -3.66
CA LEU A 45 15.37 -5.51 -4.58
C LEU A 45 16.16 -4.43 -3.84
N ALA A 46 15.54 -3.80 -2.81
CA ALA A 46 16.22 -2.81 -1.99
C ALA A 46 17.47 -3.38 -1.31
N ASP A 47 17.38 -4.62 -0.82
CA ASP A 47 18.51 -5.33 -0.19
C ASP A 47 19.63 -5.66 -1.19
N GLN A 48 19.27 -6.07 -2.41
CA GLN A 48 20.24 -6.40 -3.45
C GLN A 48 20.99 -5.18 -3.97
N GLU A 49 20.33 -4.03 -4.03
CA GLU A 49 20.87 -2.81 -4.61
C GLU A 49 21.34 -1.78 -3.58
N LEU A 50 21.25 -2.12 -2.29
CA LEU A 50 21.58 -1.22 -1.17
C LEU A 50 20.81 0.10 -1.24
N LEU A 51 19.51 0.01 -1.55
CA LEU A 51 18.59 1.14 -1.57
C LEU A 51 17.85 1.28 -0.24
N ASP A 52 17.32 2.47 0.01
CA ASP A 52 16.38 2.69 1.11
C ASP A 52 15.14 1.77 0.99
N ARG A 53 14.78 1.14 2.11
CA ARG A 53 13.63 0.21 2.19
C ARG A 53 12.31 0.96 2.35
N ILE A 54 11.23 0.31 1.89
CA ILE A 54 9.87 0.71 2.29
C ILE A 54 9.69 0.45 3.79
N VAL A 55 9.17 1.43 4.53
CA VAL A 55 9.01 1.34 5.99
C VAL A 55 7.55 1.45 6.44
N VAL A 56 6.65 1.88 5.55
CA VAL A 56 5.21 1.99 5.83
C VAL A 56 4.39 1.46 4.68
N ASN A 57 3.33 0.72 4.98
CA ASN A 57 2.28 0.35 4.04
C ASN A 57 0.93 0.94 4.50
N GLN A 58 0.20 1.56 3.58
CA GLN A 58 -1.18 2.02 3.79
C GLN A 58 -2.15 1.10 3.02
N PRO A 59 -2.71 0.07 3.68
CA PRO A 59 -3.69 -0.78 3.06
C PRO A 59 -5.07 -0.12 3.01
N ASN A 60 -5.85 -0.37 1.94
CA ASN A 60 -7.30 -0.19 1.94
C ASN A 60 -7.94 -1.28 2.80
N ASP A 61 -7.84 -1.10 4.11
CA ASP A 61 -8.55 -1.91 5.09
C ASP A 61 -9.80 -1.18 5.58
N CYS A 62 -10.87 -1.92 5.82
CA CYS A 62 -12.04 -1.43 6.54
C CYS A 62 -12.48 -2.52 7.52
N MET A 63 -13.16 -2.17 8.62
CA MET A 63 -13.57 -3.17 9.64
C MET A 63 -14.38 -4.35 9.09
N LEU A 64 -14.95 -4.23 7.89
CA LEU A 64 -15.69 -5.28 7.19
C LEU A 64 -14.83 -6.15 6.26
N HIS A 65 -13.59 -5.76 5.96
CA HIS A 65 -12.70 -6.42 4.99
C HIS A 65 -11.27 -6.58 5.51
N ARG A 66 -11.08 -7.46 6.50
CA ARG A 66 -9.77 -7.81 7.10
C ARG A 66 -8.88 -8.66 6.18
N ASN A 67 -8.78 -8.31 4.90
CA ASN A 67 -8.02 -9.08 3.90
C ASN A 67 -6.50 -8.93 4.06
N ILE A 68 -6.03 -7.97 4.86
CA ILE A 68 -4.60 -7.71 5.07
C ILE A 68 -3.95 -8.72 6.02
N GLU A 69 -4.73 -9.41 6.86
CA GLU A 69 -4.21 -10.21 7.97
C GLU A 69 -3.54 -11.50 7.54
N LYS A 70 -3.96 -12.05 6.40
CA LYS A 70 -3.45 -13.33 5.90
C LYS A 70 -2.14 -13.23 5.11
N GLY A 71 -1.71 -12.03 4.73
CA GLY A 71 -0.53 -11.87 3.88
C GLY A 71 0.28 -10.61 4.14
N ILE A 72 -0.38 -9.45 4.23
CA ILE A 72 0.31 -8.17 4.42
C ILE A 72 0.91 -8.08 5.82
N ILE A 73 0.16 -8.43 6.87
CA ILE A 73 0.64 -8.35 8.25
C ILE A 73 1.89 -9.24 8.47
N PRO A 74 1.89 -10.54 8.11
CA PRO A 74 3.07 -11.39 8.29
C PRO A 74 4.32 -10.88 7.55
N VAL A 75 4.18 -10.41 6.31
CA VAL A 75 5.30 -9.84 5.55
C VAL A 75 5.80 -8.56 6.22
N SER A 76 4.87 -7.75 6.71
CA SER A 76 5.20 -6.48 7.36
C SER A 76 5.93 -6.69 8.68
N GLU A 77 5.50 -7.63 9.51
CA GLU A 77 6.20 -8.03 10.74
C GLU A 77 7.60 -8.58 10.43
N LYS A 78 7.71 -9.44 9.41
CA LYS A 78 8.99 -10.04 9.00
C LYS A 78 10.02 -9.00 8.56
N HIS A 79 9.59 -7.95 7.86
CA HIS A 79 10.48 -6.96 7.25
C HIS A 79 10.52 -5.62 7.98
N GLY A 80 9.83 -5.49 9.12
CA GLY A 80 9.80 -4.27 9.92
C GLY A 80 9.03 -3.11 9.27
N ILE A 81 7.97 -3.41 8.52
CA ILE A 81 7.15 -2.43 7.81
C ILE A 81 5.93 -2.07 8.66
N GLY A 82 5.78 -0.79 9.02
CA GLY A 82 4.62 -0.29 9.74
C GLY A 82 3.35 -0.29 8.89
N GLN A 83 2.19 -0.47 9.52
CA GLN A 83 0.89 -0.30 8.84
C GLN A 83 0.29 1.07 9.19
N ALA A 84 0.14 1.93 8.19
CA ALA A 84 -0.63 3.17 8.32
C ALA A 84 -2.07 2.91 7.89
N VAL A 85 -2.91 2.42 8.79
CA VAL A 85 -4.31 2.10 8.48
C VAL A 85 -5.14 3.39 8.52
N ALA A 86 -5.61 3.85 7.36
CA ALA A 86 -6.62 4.89 7.30
C ALA A 86 -7.99 4.27 7.58
N MET A 87 -8.65 4.64 8.68
CA MET A 87 -10.04 4.25 8.94
C MET A 87 -10.96 4.90 7.90
N VAL A 88 -11.21 4.22 6.79
CA VAL A 88 -12.26 4.61 5.84
C VAL A 88 -13.60 4.11 6.40
N PRO A 89 -14.58 5.00 6.64
CA PRO A 89 -15.90 4.59 7.11
C PRO A 89 -16.53 3.57 6.15
N PRO A 90 -17.06 2.43 6.64
CA PRO A 90 -17.66 1.40 5.79
C PRO A 90 -18.79 1.93 4.89
N ILE A 91 -19.47 3.00 5.33
CA ILE A 91 -20.56 3.67 4.59
C ILE A 91 -20.12 4.32 3.28
N ILE A 92 -18.86 4.76 3.17
CA ILE A 92 -18.36 5.42 1.94
C ILE A 92 -18.21 4.40 0.80
N ARG A 93 -18.04 3.11 1.12
CA ARG A 93 -17.95 2.04 0.13
C ARG A 93 -19.31 1.46 -0.29
N PHE A 94 -20.37 1.70 0.47
CA PHE A 94 -21.75 1.28 0.18
C PHE A 94 -22.61 2.37 -0.51
N LYS A 95 -22.06 3.56 -0.75
CA LYS A 95 -22.75 4.64 -1.47
C LYS A 95 -22.25 4.69 -2.92
N ILE A 96 -22.85 3.93 -3.85
CA ILE A 96 -23.62 4.36 -5.05
C ILE A 96 -24.22 3.09 -5.75
N THR A 97 -25.23 2.42 -5.19
CA THR A 97 -25.99 1.41 -5.99
C THR A 97 -27.45 1.23 -5.58
N THR A 98 -28.00 2.12 -4.75
CA THR A 98 -29.42 2.03 -4.37
C THR A 98 -30.07 3.39 -4.49
N LYS A 99 -30.62 3.67 -5.67
CA LYS A 99 -31.64 4.71 -5.81
C LYS A 99 -32.77 4.22 -6.71
N HIS A 100 -33.57 3.30 -6.19
CA HIS A 100 -35.02 3.28 -6.39
C HIS A 100 -35.65 2.75 -5.10
N ILE A 101 -36.12 3.68 -4.25
CA ILE A 101 -37.11 3.38 -3.21
C ILE A 101 -38.38 4.04 -3.73
N GLU A 102 -39.37 3.22 -4.08
CA GLU A 102 -40.75 3.65 -4.32
C GLU A 102 -41.30 4.30 -3.04
N VAL A 103 -41.90 5.47 -3.20
CA VAL A 103 -42.71 6.11 -2.16
C VAL A 103 -44.16 5.81 -2.52
N MET A 104 -44.76 4.83 -1.84
CA MET A 104 -46.21 4.69 -1.79
C MET A 104 -46.75 5.59 -0.68
N SER A 105 -47.48 6.64 -1.07
CA SER A 105 -48.54 7.25 -0.25
C SER A 105 -49.88 6.63 -0.64
#